data_AF-A0A7W3X1I4-F1
#
_entry.id   AF-A0A7W3X1I4-F1
#
_cell.length_a   1.000
_cell.length_b   1.000
_cell.length_c   1.000
_cell.angle_alpha   90.00
_cell.angle_beta   90.00
_cell.angle_gamma   90.00
#
_symmetry.space_group_name_H-M   'P 1'
#
loop_
_entity.id
_entity.type
_entity.pdbx_description
1 polymer ?
#
loop_
_entity_poly.entity_id
_entity_poly.type
_entity_poly.pdbx_seq_one_letter_code
_entity_poly.pdbx_strand_id
1 'polypeptide(L)'
;MGEQKPRRGRTAARAPLSRDRVIRAAMAVADEKGTAALTMRAVAGRLGVEAMSLYHHVAGRDDILNGMVDAVFAEIDLPSPDLDWRTAMRHRTTSARAVLLNHPWAVGLLDSRPHPGPATLRHHNAVLGTLRAAGFSVPEAVHAFSLIDSYLYGFVIQETSLPFKNRAELDEVGTAALRDTTPD
;
A
#
# COMPACT_ATOMS: atom_id res chain seq x y z
N MET A 1 39.94 12.03 -45.67
CA MET A 1 39.30 10.85 -45.05
C MET A 1 39.85 10.77 -43.63
N GLY A 2 39.22 11.21 -42.54
CA GLY A 2 37.79 11.30 -42.23
C GLY A 2 37.48 10.39 -41.03
N GLU A 3 38.30 10.41 -39.97
CA GLU A 3 38.07 9.58 -38.78
C GLU A 3 37.01 10.21 -37.88
N GLN A 4 35.80 9.67 -37.97
CA GLN A 4 34.68 10.05 -37.13
C GLN A 4 34.60 9.10 -35.94
N LYS A 5 35.17 9.56 -34.81
CA LYS A 5 35.09 8.89 -33.51
C LYS A 5 33.62 8.79 -33.07
N PRO A 6 33.10 7.61 -32.67
CA PRO A 6 31.72 7.49 -32.25
C PRO A 6 31.49 8.30 -30.97
N ARG A 7 30.53 9.23 -31.02
CA ARG A 7 30.07 10.03 -29.89
C ARG A 7 29.47 9.09 -28.84
N ARG A 8 30.12 9.01 -27.68
CA ARG A 8 29.65 8.31 -26.47
C ARG A 8 28.17 8.60 -26.26
N GLY A 9 27.39 7.53 -26.14
CA GLY A 9 25.96 7.57 -25.88
C GLY A 9 25.63 8.48 -24.72
N ARG A 10 24.65 9.35 -24.95
CA ARG A 10 24.03 10.22 -23.96
C ARG A 10 23.47 9.32 -22.86
N THR A 11 24.18 9.20 -21.74
CA THR A 11 23.65 8.58 -20.51
C THR A 11 22.29 9.20 -20.26
N ALA A 12 21.25 8.37 -20.20
CA ALA A 12 19.90 8.82 -19.87
C ALA A 12 20.02 9.71 -18.62
N ALA A 13 19.70 11.00 -18.76
CA ALA A 13 19.84 11.96 -17.68
C ALA A 13 19.07 11.41 -16.48
N ARG A 14 19.78 11.11 -15.39
CA ARG A 14 19.14 10.65 -14.15
C ARG A 14 18.08 11.68 -13.80
N ALA A 15 16.82 11.25 -13.74
CA ALA A 15 15.73 12.13 -13.31
C ALA A 15 16.12 12.79 -11.97
N PRO A 16 15.75 14.05 -11.74
CA PRO A 16 16.04 14.73 -10.49
C PRO A 16 15.38 14.01 -9.32
N LEU A 17 16.02 14.06 -8.15
CA LEU A 17 15.47 13.52 -6.91
C LEU A 17 14.25 14.37 -6.49
N SER A 18 13.22 13.71 -5.97
CA SER A 18 12.00 14.36 -5.46
C SER A 18 11.42 13.54 -4.32
N ARG A 19 10.58 14.16 -3.48
CA ARG A 19 9.91 13.47 -2.37
C ARG A 19 9.18 12.22 -2.86
N ASP A 20 8.38 12.33 -3.92
CA ASP A 20 7.63 11.19 -4.48
C ASP A 20 8.55 10.05 -4.95
N ARG A 21 9.72 10.37 -5.50
CA ARG A 21 10.70 9.33 -5.87
C ARG A 21 11.32 8.66 -4.66
N VAL A 22 11.55 9.41 -3.57
CA VAL A 22 12.00 8.84 -2.29
C VAL A 22 10.93 7.89 -1.72
N ILE A 23 9.67 8.31 -1.69
CA ILE A 23 8.56 7.48 -1.20
C ILE A 23 8.39 6.21 -2.04
N ARG A 24 8.34 6.31 -3.37
CA ARG A 24 8.24 5.11 -4.25
C ARG A 24 9.41 4.16 -4.09
N ALA A 25 10.64 4.68 -3.93
CA ALA A 25 11.79 3.83 -3.67
C ALA A 25 11.71 3.15 -2.30
N ALA A 26 11.20 3.84 -1.29
CA ALA A 26 10.98 3.29 0.05
C ALA A 26 9.90 2.19 0.05
N MET A 27 8.77 2.41 -0.63
CA MET A 27 7.74 1.38 -0.82
C MET A 27 8.33 0.12 -1.45
N ALA A 28 9.09 0.27 -2.54
CA ALA A 28 9.69 -0.88 -3.20
C ALA A 28 10.75 -1.61 -2.35
N VAL A 29 11.47 -0.92 -1.45
CA VAL A 29 12.32 -1.61 -0.45
C VAL A 29 11.47 -2.42 0.52
N ALA A 30 10.36 -1.85 1.00
CA ALA A 30 9.47 -2.52 1.94
C ALA A 30 8.71 -3.68 1.31
N ASP A 31 8.32 -3.59 0.04
CA ASP A 31 7.68 -4.67 -0.72
C ASP A 31 8.62 -5.87 -0.87
N GLU A 32 9.90 -5.62 -1.17
CA GLU A 32 10.88 -6.68 -1.40
C GLU A 32 11.45 -7.30 -0.11
N LYS A 33 11.59 -6.49 0.96
CA LYS A 33 12.40 -6.86 2.14
C LYS A 33 11.72 -6.60 3.47
N GLY A 34 10.48 -6.12 3.46
CA GLY A 34 9.75 -5.70 4.66
C GLY A 34 10.24 -4.37 5.25
N THR A 35 9.44 -3.82 6.17
CA THR A 35 9.71 -2.53 6.83
C THR A 35 10.93 -2.55 7.76
N ALA A 36 11.36 -3.73 8.23
CA ALA A 36 12.57 -3.87 9.03
C ALA A 36 13.84 -3.51 8.25
N ALA A 37 13.85 -3.75 6.92
CA ALA A 37 14.96 -3.38 6.04
C ALA A 37 14.95 -1.89 5.64
N LEU A 38 13.90 -1.14 6.01
CA LEU A 38 13.74 0.25 5.61
C LEU A 38 14.64 1.18 6.42
N THR A 39 15.78 1.53 5.81
CA THR A 39 16.74 2.51 6.32
C THR A 39 17.01 3.59 5.28
N MET A 40 17.45 4.78 5.72
CA MET A 40 17.83 5.87 4.79
C MET A 40 18.89 5.42 3.78
N ARG A 41 19.84 4.58 4.20
CA ARG A 41 20.88 4.01 3.34
C ARG A 41 20.32 3.05 2.31
N ALA A 42 19.36 2.20 2.68
CA ALA A 42 18.72 1.27 1.74
C ALA A 42 17.95 2.03 0.65
N VAL A 43 17.21 3.08 1.02
CA VAL A 43 16.48 3.94 0.07
C VAL A 43 17.44 4.69 -0.85
N ALA A 44 18.51 5.28 -0.29
CA ALA A 44 19.52 6.00 -1.07
C ALA A 44 20.26 5.07 -2.05
N GLY A 45 20.61 3.87 -1.58
CA GLY A 45 21.22 2.82 -2.40
C GLY A 45 20.35 2.41 -3.57
N ARG A 46 19.03 2.24 -3.36
CA ARG A 46 18.08 1.95 -4.44
C ARG A 46 18.00 3.08 -5.47
N LEU A 47 18.13 4.33 -5.02
CA LEU A 47 18.08 5.52 -5.89
C LEU A 47 19.43 5.86 -6.55
N GLY A 48 20.52 5.21 -6.14
CA GLY A 48 21.87 5.50 -6.63
C GLY A 48 22.37 6.89 -6.23
N VAL A 49 21.97 7.37 -5.04
CA VAL A 49 22.35 8.67 -4.47
C VAL A 49 22.93 8.50 -3.07
N GLU A 50 23.52 9.56 -2.52
CA GLU A 50 23.96 9.57 -1.13
C GLU A 50 22.79 9.78 -0.17
N ALA A 51 22.89 9.23 1.05
CA ALA A 51 21.83 9.34 2.04
C ALA A 51 21.52 10.80 2.42
N MET A 52 22.54 11.67 2.44
CA MET A 52 22.36 13.10 2.70
C MET A 52 21.45 13.78 1.68
N SER A 53 21.45 13.33 0.42
CA SER A 53 20.58 13.88 -0.62
C SER A 53 19.09 13.66 -0.31
N LEU A 54 18.74 12.60 0.42
CA LEU A 54 17.35 12.31 0.78
C LEU A 54 16.79 13.36 1.75
N TYR A 55 17.61 13.83 2.70
CA TYR A 55 17.17 14.78 3.73
C TYR A 55 16.80 16.17 3.19
N HIS A 56 17.15 16.48 1.94
CA HIS A 56 16.64 17.68 1.25
C HIS A 56 15.18 17.57 0.82
N HIS A 57 14.62 16.35 0.80
CA HIS A 57 13.26 16.07 0.33
C HIS A 57 12.34 15.49 1.39
N VAL A 58 12.91 14.92 2.46
CA VAL A 58 12.16 14.34 3.57
C VAL A 58 12.79 14.73 4.90
N ALA A 59 11.98 14.91 5.93
CA ALA A 59 12.46 15.28 7.27
C ALA A 59 13.15 14.11 8.00
N GLY A 60 12.91 12.87 7.56
CA GLY A 60 13.51 11.67 8.13
C GLY A 60 12.71 10.41 7.84
N ARG A 61 13.03 9.33 8.56
CA ARG A 61 12.38 8.02 8.36
C ARG A 61 10.87 8.05 8.62
N ASP A 62 10.41 8.79 9.64
CA ASP A 62 8.97 8.86 9.93
C ASP A 62 8.19 9.63 8.86
N ASP A 63 8.79 10.67 8.25
CA ASP A 63 8.19 11.35 7.10
C ASP A 63 8.09 10.43 5.88
N ILE A 64 9.11 9.58 5.65
CA ILE A 64 9.03 8.51 4.65
C ILE A 64 7.87 7.54 4.96
N LEU A 65 7.77 7.04 6.19
CA LEU A 65 6.70 6.11 6.56
C LEU A 65 5.30 6.73 6.40
N ASN A 66 5.12 7.99 6.81
CA ASN A 66 3.86 8.70 6.60
C ASN A 66 3.55 8.87 5.11
N GLY A 67 4.55 9.22 4.30
CA GLY A 67 4.39 9.32 2.85
C GLY A 67 4.08 7.99 2.18
N MET A 68 4.66 6.88 2.66
CA MET A 68 4.37 5.53 2.19
C MET A 68 2.91 5.14 2.46
N VAL A 69 2.41 5.42 3.67
CA VAL A 69 1.00 5.17 4.00
C VAL A 69 0.06 6.02 3.14
N ASP A 70 0.36 7.31 2.96
CA ASP A 70 -0.45 8.19 2.10
C ASP A 70 -0.44 7.70 0.63
N ALA A 71 0.71 7.23 0.14
CA ALA A 71 0.82 6.65 -1.20
C ALA A 71 -0.01 5.36 -1.35
N VAL A 72 -0.02 4.48 -0.34
CA VAL A 72 -0.90 3.30 -0.32
C VAL A 72 -2.37 3.71 -0.43
N PHE A 73 -2.82 4.71 0.35
CA PHE A 73 -4.19 5.22 0.21
C PHE A 73 -4.49 5.86 -1.14
N ALA A 74 -3.49 6.40 -1.84
CA ALA A 74 -3.66 6.98 -3.16
C ALA A 74 -3.89 5.92 -4.25
N GLU A 75 -3.52 4.66 -4.01
CA GLU A 75 -3.75 3.53 -4.91
C GLU A 75 -5.13 2.88 -4.70
N ILE A 76 -5.82 3.18 -3.59
CA ILE A 76 -7.15 2.65 -3.29
C ILE A 76 -8.21 3.43 -4.05
N ASP A 77 -9.04 2.74 -4.82
CA ASP A 77 -10.18 3.35 -5.50
C ASP A 77 -11.16 3.94 -4.49
N LEU A 78 -11.57 5.18 -4.72
CA LEU A 78 -12.58 5.84 -3.91
C LEU A 78 -13.97 5.26 -4.19
N PRO A 79 -14.87 5.22 -3.18
CA PRO A 79 -16.24 4.79 -3.41
C PRO A 79 -16.94 5.73 -4.42
N SER A 80 -17.52 5.16 -5.48
CA SER A 80 -18.24 5.94 -6.48
C SER A 80 -19.53 6.51 -5.88
N PRO A 81 -19.83 7.81 -6.08
CA PRO A 81 -21.07 8.43 -5.63
C PRO A 81 -22.30 8.00 -6.43
N ASP A 82 -22.10 7.38 -7.61
CA ASP A 82 -23.17 6.98 -8.53
C ASP A 82 -23.77 5.60 -8.20
N LEU A 83 -23.19 4.89 -7.21
CA LEU A 83 -23.58 3.55 -6.81
C LEU A 83 -24.31 3.56 -5.46
N ASP A 84 -25.15 2.54 -5.24
CA ASP A 84 -25.62 2.19 -3.90
C ASP A 84 -24.43 2.04 -2.94
N TRP A 85 -24.59 2.50 -1.70
CA TRP A 85 -23.51 2.56 -0.71
C TRP A 85 -22.90 1.19 -0.41
N ARG A 86 -23.70 0.11 -0.41
CA ARG A 86 -23.16 -1.25 -0.16
C ARG A 86 -22.26 -1.68 -1.30
N THR A 87 -22.69 -1.38 -2.53
CA THR A 87 -21.91 -1.67 -3.75
C THR A 87 -20.64 -0.84 -3.81
N ALA A 88 -20.74 0.47 -3.54
CA ALA A 88 -19.58 1.38 -3.49
C ALA A 88 -18.56 0.95 -2.43
N MET A 89 -19.02 0.59 -1.22
CA MET A 89 -18.14 0.08 -0.17
C MET A 89 -17.48 -1.24 -0.56
N ARG A 90 -18.22 -2.16 -1.20
CA ARG A 90 -17.66 -3.43 -1.68
C ARG A 90 -16.55 -3.20 -2.69
N HIS A 91 -16.77 -2.36 -3.70
CA HIS A 91 -15.74 -2.05 -4.71
C HIS A 91 -14.49 -1.45 -4.07
N ARG A 92 -14.68 -0.46 -3.18
CA ARG A 92 -13.59 0.15 -2.43
C ARG A 92 -12.81 -0.86 -1.60
N THR A 93 -13.49 -1.73 -0.86
CA THR A 93 -12.85 -2.79 -0.05
C THR A 93 -12.12 -3.80 -0.92
N THR A 94 -12.64 -4.16 -2.09
CA THR A 94 -11.95 -5.03 -3.05
C THR A 94 -10.65 -4.38 -3.56
N SER A 95 -10.70 -3.09 -3.92
CA SER A 95 -9.53 -2.31 -4.34
C SER A 95 -8.50 -2.22 -3.22
N ALA A 96 -8.93 -1.84 -2.01
CA ALA A 96 -8.09 -1.76 -0.83
C ALA A 96 -7.41 -3.10 -0.50
N ARG A 97 -8.13 -4.22 -0.60
CA ARG A 97 -7.54 -5.56 -0.43
C ARG A 97 -6.44 -5.84 -1.45
N ALA A 98 -6.67 -5.54 -2.72
CA ALA A 98 -5.66 -5.76 -3.77
C ALA A 98 -4.38 -4.94 -3.50
N VAL A 99 -4.54 -3.66 -3.14
CA VAL A 99 -3.43 -2.77 -2.77
C VAL A 99 -2.68 -3.31 -1.54
N LEU A 100 -3.38 -3.71 -0.48
CA LEU A 100 -2.75 -4.22 0.74
C LEU A 100 -2.07 -5.57 0.56
N LEU A 101 -2.53 -6.40 -0.38
CA LEU A 101 -1.81 -7.62 -0.77
C LEU A 101 -0.51 -7.33 -1.54
N ASN A 102 -0.46 -6.22 -2.29
CA ASN A 102 0.77 -5.74 -2.92
C ASN A 102 1.72 -5.07 -1.91
N HIS A 103 1.17 -4.49 -0.84
CA HIS A 103 1.91 -3.80 0.21
C HIS A 103 1.60 -4.33 1.63
N PRO A 104 1.88 -5.62 1.96
CA PRO A 104 1.45 -6.22 3.23
C PRO A 104 1.98 -5.50 4.48
N TRP A 105 3.16 -4.87 4.36
CA TRP A 105 3.76 -4.08 5.44
C TRP A 105 2.93 -2.87 5.85
N ALA A 106 2.01 -2.40 5.01
CA ALA A 106 1.20 -1.22 5.26
C ALA A 106 0.24 -1.44 6.45
N VAL A 107 -0.30 -2.65 6.61
CA VAL A 107 -1.29 -2.95 7.66
C VAL A 107 -0.75 -2.62 9.06
N GLY A 108 0.50 -2.96 9.35
CA GLY A 108 1.14 -2.63 10.63
C GLY A 108 1.45 -1.15 10.83
N LEU A 109 1.42 -0.34 9.77
CA LEU A 109 1.66 1.10 9.84
C LEU A 109 0.37 1.90 9.96
N LEU A 110 -0.74 1.44 9.37
CA LEU A 110 -2.02 2.17 9.27
C LEU A 110 -2.55 2.65 10.64
N ASP A 111 -2.44 1.83 11.69
CA ASP A 111 -2.94 2.17 13.04
C ASP A 111 -2.02 3.11 13.85
N SER A 112 -0.79 3.34 13.38
CA SER A 112 0.27 3.93 14.21
C SER A 112 0.68 5.35 13.84
N ARG A 113 0.03 5.97 12.84
CA ARG A 113 0.46 7.26 12.27
C ARG A 113 -0.49 8.41 12.69
N PRO A 114 0.00 9.41 13.45
CA PRO A 114 -0.84 10.48 14.00
C PRO A 114 -1.25 11.57 12.99
N HIS A 115 -0.61 11.64 11.83
CA HIS A 115 -0.83 12.72 10.85
C HIS A 115 -1.21 12.14 9.48
N PRO A 116 -2.52 12.06 9.16
CA PRO A 116 -2.96 11.55 7.87
C PRO A 116 -2.55 12.50 6.75
N GLY A 117 -2.05 11.94 5.64
CA GLY A 117 -1.72 12.71 4.45
C GLY A 117 -2.95 13.06 3.60
N PRO A 118 -2.77 13.83 2.52
CA PRO A 118 -3.86 14.26 1.66
C PRO A 118 -4.67 13.11 1.03
N ALA A 119 -4.04 12.01 0.62
CA ALA A 119 -4.76 10.86 0.05
C ALA A 119 -5.55 10.11 1.11
N THR A 120 -4.98 9.91 2.31
CA THR A 120 -5.71 9.34 3.45
C THR A 120 -6.96 10.16 3.78
N LEU A 121 -6.83 11.49 3.86
CA LEU A 121 -7.97 12.37 4.12
C LEU A 121 -9.01 12.32 3.01
N ARG A 122 -8.61 12.30 1.73
CA ARG A 122 -9.54 12.14 0.60
C ARG A 122 -10.30 10.82 0.68
N HIS A 123 -9.61 9.72 1.01
CA HIS A 123 -10.23 8.42 1.19
C HIS A 123 -11.26 8.42 2.32
N HIS A 124 -10.90 8.91 3.51
CA HIS A 124 -11.83 8.99 4.64
C HIS A 124 -13.04 9.88 4.33
N ASN A 125 -12.82 11.05 3.72
CA ASN A 125 -13.89 11.96 3.34
C ASN A 125 -14.85 11.33 2.32
N ALA A 126 -14.33 10.59 1.33
CA ALA A 126 -15.17 9.89 0.35
C ALA A 126 -16.01 8.80 1.02
N VAL A 127 -15.41 7.96 1.88
CA VAL A 127 -16.12 6.90 2.60
C VAL A 127 -17.20 7.45 3.51
N LEU A 128 -16.85 8.41 4.36
CA LEU A 128 -17.81 9.06 5.26
C LEU A 128 -18.88 9.78 4.45
N GLY A 129 -18.53 10.45 3.36
CA GLY A 129 -19.47 11.11 2.45
C GLY A 129 -20.50 10.14 1.87
N THR A 130 -20.06 8.98 1.35
CA THR A 130 -20.96 7.94 0.82
C THR A 130 -21.91 7.40 1.89
N LEU A 131 -21.41 7.11 3.10
CA LEU A 131 -22.24 6.59 4.20
C LEU A 131 -23.24 7.65 4.69
N ARG A 132 -22.82 8.91 4.80
CA ARG A 132 -23.68 10.03 5.18
C ARG A 132 -24.80 10.26 4.15
N ALA A 133 -24.49 10.17 2.86
CA ALA A 133 -25.48 10.26 1.79
C ALA A 133 -26.50 9.10 1.83
N ALA A 134 -26.11 7.94 2.36
CA ALA A 134 -26.97 6.79 2.57
C ALA A 134 -27.86 6.87 3.84
N GLY A 135 -27.79 7.98 4.59
CA GLY A 135 -28.65 8.23 5.76
C GLY A 135 -28.04 7.89 7.11
N PHE A 136 -26.77 7.45 7.17
CA PHE A 136 -26.08 7.18 8.43
C PHE A 136 -25.83 8.48 9.19
N SER A 137 -25.98 8.49 10.50
CA SER A 137 -25.43 9.53 11.38
C SER A 137 -23.90 9.58 11.32
N VAL A 138 -23.27 10.65 11.80
CA VAL A 138 -21.80 10.72 11.84
C VAL A 138 -21.19 9.59 12.69
N PRO A 139 -21.69 9.31 13.92
CA PRO A 139 -21.18 8.18 14.70
C PRO A 139 -21.37 6.82 14.00
N GLU A 140 -22.51 6.60 13.34
CA GLU A 140 -22.76 5.36 12.61
C GLU A 140 -21.85 5.21 11.38
N ALA A 141 -21.59 6.30 10.66
CA ALA A 141 -20.69 6.28 9.50
C ALA A 141 -19.25 5.96 9.92
N VAL A 142 -18.77 6.57 11.02
CA VAL A 142 -17.45 6.26 11.59
C VAL A 142 -17.38 4.81 12.05
N HIS A 143 -18.41 4.33 12.77
CA HIS A 143 -18.44 2.95 13.25
C HIS A 143 -18.48 1.93 12.08
N ALA A 144 -19.32 2.17 11.08
CA ALA A 144 -19.38 1.31 9.89
C ALA A 144 -18.05 1.29 9.14
N PHE A 145 -17.40 2.46 8.99
CA PHE A 145 -16.07 2.55 8.40
C PHE A 145 -15.03 1.74 9.20
N SER A 146 -14.93 1.94 10.51
CA SER A 146 -14.02 1.19 11.37
C SER A 146 -14.28 -0.33 11.31
N LEU A 147 -15.53 -0.76 11.32
CA LEU A 147 -15.89 -2.18 11.23
C LEU A 147 -15.40 -2.82 9.93
N ILE A 148 -15.65 -2.15 8.79
CA ILE A 148 -15.24 -2.64 7.47
C ILE A 148 -13.72 -2.73 7.37
N ASP A 149 -13.01 -1.71 7.85
CA ASP A 149 -11.55 -1.64 7.75
C ASP A 149 -10.86 -2.61 8.71
N SER A 150 -11.34 -2.73 9.95
CA SER A 150 -10.82 -3.73 10.89
C SER A 150 -10.99 -5.16 10.36
N TYR A 151 -12.15 -5.46 9.74
CA TYR A 151 -12.35 -6.75 9.08
C TYR A 151 -11.36 -6.95 7.92
N LEU A 152 -11.24 -5.97 7.03
CA LEU A 152 -10.34 -6.03 5.87
C LEU A 152 -8.88 -6.25 6.31
N TYR A 153 -8.39 -5.45 7.26
CA TYR A 153 -7.01 -5.52 7.74
C TYR A 153 -6.71 -6.85 8.41
N GLY A 154 -7.62 -7.33 9.28
CA GLY A 154 -7.50 -8.64 9.92
C GLY A 154 -7.54 -9.79 8.91
N PHE A 155 -8.33 -9.65 7.84
CA PHE A 155 -8.38 -10.64 6.76
C PHE A 155 -7.09 -10.67 5.94
N VAL A 156 -6.55 -9.51 5.56
CA VAL A 156 -5.27 -9.43 4.82
C VAL A 156 -4.10 -9.99 5.63
N ILE A 157 -4.04 -9.75 6.94
CA ILE A 157 -3.01 -10.34 7.80
C ILE A 157 -3.10 -11.87 7.78
N GLN A 158 -4.30 -12.42 7.91
CA GLN A 158 -4.49 -13.88 7.86
C GLN A 158 -4.11 -14.43 6.49
N GLU A 159 -4.58 -13.81 5.41
CA GLU A 159 -4.32 -14.24 4.05
C GLU A 159 -2.84 -14.26 3.70
N THR A 160 -2.10 -13.21 4.08
CA THR A 160 -0.65 -13.12 3.85
C THR A 160 0.17 -14.07 4.73
N SER A 161 -0.43 -14.58 5.81
CA SER A 161 0.18 -15.58 6.70
C SER A 161 -0.07 -17.02 6.26
N LEU A 162 -0.99 -17.26 5.30
CA LEU A 162 -1.27 -18.61 4.81
C LEU A 162 -0.10 -19.13 3.94
N PRO A 163 0.22 -20.43 3.99
CA PRO A 163 1.32 -21.00 3.20
C PRO A 163 1.02 -21.12 1.69
N PHE A 164 -0.12 -20.63 1.21
CA PHE A 164 -0.62 -20.84 -0.14
C PHE A 164 -0.82 -19.53 -0.85
N LYS A 165 -0.25 -19.41 -2.05
CA LYS A 165 -0.17 -18.18 -2.82
C LYS A 165 -1.35 -18.00 -3.78
N ASN A 166 -2.19 -19.02 -3.95
CA ASN A 166 -3.33 -18.98 -4.85
C ASN A 166 -4.45 -19.97 -4.45
N ARG A 167 -5.62 -19.81 -5.09
CA ARG A 167 -6.80 -20.65 -4.90
C ARG A 167 -6.51 -22.13 -5.15
N ALA A 168 -5.69 -22.45 -6.14
CA ALA A 168 -5.38 -23.84 -6.49
C ALA A 168 -4.56 -24.53 -5.38
N GLU A 169 -3.57 -23.83 -4.81
CA GLU A 169 -2.81 -24.31 -3.65
C GLU A 169 -3.68 -24.42 -2.39
N LEU A 170 -4.62 -23.49 -2.19
CA LEU A 170 -5.60 -23.56 -1.10
C LEU A 170 -6.53 -24.77 -1.26
N ASP A 171 -7.02 -25.01 -2.46
CA ASP A 171 -7.90 -26.15 -2.76
C ASP A 171 -7.12 -27.47 -2.60
N GLU A 172 -5.85 -27.52 -3.04
CA GLU A 172 -4.97 -28.67 -2.89
C GLU A 172 -4.71 -29.02 -1.41
N VAL A 173 -4.41 -28.03 -0.57
CA VAL A 173 -4.21 -28.27 0.87
C VAL A 173 -5.51 -28.51 1.61
N GLY A 174 -6.58 -27.82 1.26
CA GLY A 174 -7.91 -28.13 1.82
C GLY A 174 -8.30 -29.59 1.56
N THR A 175 -8.01 -30.08 0.34
CA THR A 175 -8.28 -31.47 -0.04
C THR A 175 -7.34 -32.46 0.68
N ALA A 176 -6.06 -32.10 0.87
CA ALA A 176 -5.10 -32.94 1.59
C ALA A 176 -5.39 -33.03 3.09
N ALA A 177 -5.68 -31.91 3.75
CA ALA A 177 -6.01 -31.85 5.17
C ALA A 177 -7.30 -32.63 5.50
N LEU A 178 -8.30 -32.58 4.61
CA LEU A 178 -9.54 -33.36 4.76
C LEU A 178 -9.33 -34.87 4.61
N ARG A 179 -8.30 -35.30 3.85
CA ARG A 179 -7.95 -36.73 3.71
C ARG A 179 -7.26 -37.27 4.96
N ASP A 180 -6.36 -36.50 5.56
CA ASP A 180 -5.60 -36.88 6.76
C ASP A 180 -6.45 -36.88 8.05
N THR A 181 -7.62 -36.23 8.06
CA THR A 181 -8.53 -36.21 9.21
C THR A 181 -9.51 -37.38 9.28
N THR A 182 -9.41 -38.35 8.37
CA THR A 182 -10.25 -39.57 8.44
C THR A 182 -9.61 -40.52 9.46
N PRO A 183 -10.20 -40.76 10.64
CA PRO A 183 -9.66 -41.75 11.58
C PRO A 183 -9.95 -43.15 11.04
N ASP A 184 -8.97 -44.06 11.16
CA ASP A 184 -9.17 -45.51 11.01
C ASP A 184 -10.22 -46.05 12.01
#